data_AF-A0A7V2IMF8-F1
#
_entry.id   AF-A0A7V2IMF8-F1
#
_cell.length_a   1.000
_cell.length_b   1.000
_cell.length_c   1.000
_cell.angle_alpha   90.00
_cell.angle_beta   90.00
_cell.angle_gamma   90.00
#
_symmetry.space_group_name_H-M   'P 1'
#
loop_
_entity.id
_entity.type
_entity.pdbx_description
1 polymer ?
#
loop_
_entity_poly.entity_id
_entity_poly.type
_entity_poly.pdbx_seq_one_letter_code
_entity_poly.pdbx_strand_id
1 'polypeptide(L)'
;MTTPDPEQLIRMAAGLAARGDHEAAQAVLDKVPPGPDTPSADRLRAKIAAQQGQVDRATGLWRQVLQADPNDVEAQQALHLLEKMANRRTPDLFLRARLYYTLLLSVILVLLVAVIGLGWNAWTAAAHPEPAPAAADPQELLTPVTQAIEALQASQGQDARLLAGRITELQNTLSALAARPPAESPELAGRLDTLTASHQQLDQALRQTAETLAQRMESLDQAVVRLDE
;
A
#
# COMPACT_ATOMS: atom_id res chain seq x y z
N MET A 1 -46.07 -2.62 -24.10
CA MET A 1 -44.98 -1.87 -23.46
C MET A 1 -44.01 -1.50 -24.56
N THR A 2 -43.99 -0.23 -24.98
CA THR A 2 -43.02 0.28 -25.95
C THR A 2 -41.64 0.21 -25.30
N THR A 3 -40.71 -0.53 -25.90
CA THR A 3 -39.30 -0.48 -25.49
C THR A 3 -38.83 0.96 -25.60
N PRO A 4 -38.27 1.55 -24.53
CA PRO A 4 -37.78 2.92 -24.58
C PRO A 4 -36.74 3.07 -25.70
N ASP A 5 -36.84 4.17 -26.44
CA ASP A 5 -35.96 4.49 -27.55
C ASP A 5 -34.48 4.48 -27.07
N PRO A 6 -33.58 3.72 -27.73
CA PRO A 6 -32.16 3.69 -27.39
C PRO A 6 -31.53 5.07 -27.23
N GLU A 7 -31.89 6.04 -28.07
CA GLU A 7 -31.34 7.40 -27.94
C GLU A 7 -31.76 8.11 -26.66
N GLN A 8 -32.98 7.86 -26.18
CA GLN A 8 -33.48 8.44 -24.94
C GLN A 8 -32.73 7.84 -23.75
N LEU A 9 -32.46 6.53 -23.78
CA LEU A 9 -31.66 5.84 -22.76
C LEU A 9 -30.21 6.37 -22.74
N ILE A 10 -29.59 6.55 -23.91
CA ILE A 10 -28.22 7.09 -24.02
C ILE A 10 -28.15 8.52 -23.45
N ARG A 11 -29.12 9.39 -23.79
CA ARG A 11 -29.19 10.75 -23.22
C ARG A 11 -29.36 10.75 -21.71
N MET A 12 -30.23 9.87 -21.19
CA MET A 12 -30.43 9.72 -19.75
C MET A 12 -29.15 9.23 -19.04
N ALA A 13 -28.48 8.22 -19.60
CA ALA A 13 -27.22 7.72 -19.08
C ALA A 13 -26.13 8.80 -19.10
N ALA A 14 -26.04 9.60 -20.16
CA ALA A 14 -25.09 10.69 -20.24
C ALA A 14 -25.32 11.74 -19.14
N GLY A 15 -26.59 12.09 -18.87
CA GLY A 15 -26.96 13.01 -17.79
C GLY A 15 -26.70 12.45 -16.38
N LEU A 16 -26.79 11.13 -16.19
CA LEU A 16 -26.38 10.48 -14.94
C LEU A 16 -24.86 10.48 -14.78
N ALA A 17 -24.12 10.11 -15.82
CA ALA A 17 -22.66 10.10 -15.81
C ALA A 17 -22.07 11.50 -15.55
N ALA A 18 -22.66 12.55 -16.15
CA ALA A 18 -22.24 13.94 -15.93
C ALA A 18 -22.44 14.42 -14.48
N ARG A 19 -23.33 13.79 -13.72
CA ARG A 19 -23.54 14.06 -12.29
C ARG A 19 -22.64 13.23 -11.36
N GLY A 20 -21.84 12.32 -11.92
CA GLY A 20 -21.01 11.37 -11.17
C GLY A 20 -21.74 10.07 -10.80
N ASP A 21 -23.01 9.91 -11.18
CA ASP A 21 -23.80 8.70 -10.91
C ASP A 21 -23.48 7.59 -11.92
N HIS A 22 -22.22 7.13 -11.92
CA HIS A 22 -21.69 6.22 -12.93
C HIS A 22 -22.36 4.83 -12.92
N GLU A 23 -22.73 4.30 -11.75
CA GLU A 23 -23.46 3.02 -11.67
C GLU A 23 -24.85 3.13 -12.28
N ALA A 24 -25.60 4.20 -11.95
CA ALA A 24 -26.93 4.41 -12.52
C ALA A 24 -26.84 4.62 -14.04
N ALA A 25 -25.85 5.38 -14.51
CA ALA A 25 -25.60 5.55 -15.94
C ALA A 25 -25.33 4.22 -16.64
N GLN A 26 -24.52 3.34 -16.03
CA GLN A 26 -24.22 2.02 -16.57
C GLN A 26 -25.46 1.12 -16.61
N ALA A 27 -26.26 1.08 -15.53
CA ALA A 27 -27.49 0.30 -15.48
C ALA A 27 -28.53 0.74 -16.53
N VAL A 28 -28.50 2.01 -16.94
CA VAL A 28 -29.33 2.51 -18.04
C VAL A 28 -28.77 2.07 -19.40
N LEU A 29 -27.45 2.15 -19.58
CA LEU A 29 -26.77 1.68 -20.80
C LEU A 29 -26.87 0.17 -21.00
N ASP A 30 -26.97 -0.62 -19.94
CA ASP A 30 -27.11 -2.09 -20.04
C ASP A 30 -28.44 -2.51 -20.69
N LYS A 31 -29.41 -1.59 -20.76
CA LYS A 31 -30.68 -1.78 -21.49
C LYS A 31 -30.55 -1.51 -22.99
N VAL A 32 -29.46 -0.89 -23.42
CA VAL A 32 -29.17 -0.64 -24.84
C VAL A 32 -28.25 -1.77 -25.33
N PRO A 33 -28.63 -2.59 -26.31
CA PRO A 33 -27.76 -3.66 -26.78
C PRO A 33 -26.46 -3.06 -27.37
N PRO A 34 -25.27 -3.62 -27.07
CA PRO A 34 -24.05 -3.24 -27.79
C PRO A 34 -24.17 -3.59 -29.27
N GLY A 35 -23.61 -2.77 -30.14
CA GLY A 35 -23.66 -3.05 -31.57
C GLY A 35 -23.36 -1.85 -32.48
N PRO A 36 -23.13 -2.13 -33.77
CA PRO A 36 -22.78 -1.13 -34.77
C PRO A 36 -23.87 -0.06 -34.97
N ASP A 37 -25.11 -0.36 -34.61
CA ASP A 37 -26.24 0.57 -34.72
C ASP A 37 -26.26 1.63 -33.59
N THR A 38 -25.48 1.43 -32.53
CA THR A 38 -25.44 2.33 -31.36
C THR A 38 -24.03 2.72 -30.94
N PRO A 39 -23.19 3.27 -31.85
CA PRO A 39 -21.80 3.62 -31.53
C PRO A 39 -21.70 4.66 -30.42
N SER A 40 -22.73 5.51 -30.26
CA SER A 40 -22.85 6.50 -29.19
C SER A 40 -22.95 5.86 -27.80
N ALA A 41 -23.62 4.71 -27.69
CA ALA A 41 -23.75 3.98 -26.42
C ALA A 41 -22.41 3.36 -26.00
N ASP A 42 -21.70 2.76 -26.95
CA ASP A 42 -20.40 2.12 -26.70
C ASP A 42 -19.32 3.14 -26.33
N ARG A 43 -19.31 4.30 -27.00
CA ARG A 43 -18.48 5.45 -26.59
C ARG A 43 -18.78 5.90 -25.17
N LEU A 44 -20.06 6.00 -24.80
CA LEU A 44 -20.45 6.42 -23.47
C LEU A 44 -20.04 5.40 -22.39
N ARG A 45 -20.18 4.09 -22.67
CA ARG A 45 -19.66 3.02 -21.80
C ARG A 45 -18.16 3.16 -21.58
N ALA A 46 -17.40 3.40 -22.65
CA ALA A 46 -15.96 3.57 -22.59
C ALA A 46 -15.55 4.81 -21.76
N LYS A 47 -16.27 5.93 -21.91
CA LYS A 47 -16.09 7.13 -21.09
C LYS A 47 -16.37 6.88 -19.61
N ILE A 48 -17.49 6.22 -19.29
CA ILE A 48 -17.86 5.93 -17.90
C ILE A 48 -16.80 5.03 -17.25
N ALA A 49 -16.34 3.98 -17.95
CA ALA A 49 -15.27 3.12 -17.46
C ALA A 49 -13.97 3.90 -17.20
N ALA A 50 -13.62 4.85 -18.07
CA ALA A 50 -12.45 5.71 -17.88
C ALA A 50 -12.61 6.62 -16.65
N GLN A 51 -13.77 7.22 -16.45
CA GLN A 51 -14.08 8.08 -15.30
C GLN A 51 -14.05 7.31 -13.97
N GLN A 52 -14.46 6.03 -13.98
CA GLN A 52 -14.35 5.13 -12.84
C GLN A 52 -12.91 4.63 -12.57
N GLY A 53 -11.93 5.05 -13.37
CA GLY A 53 -10.53 4.63 -13.25
C GLY A 53 -10.26 3.19 -13.70
N GLN A 54 -11.21 2.56 -14.39
CA GLN A 54 -11.09 1.21 -14.98
C GLN A 54 -10.38 1.31 -16.34
N VAL A 55 -9.11 1.73 -16.33
CA VAL A 55 -8.32 2.06 -17.53
C VAL A 55 -8.28 0.91 -18.55
N ASP A 56 -8.09 -0.33 -18.09
CA ASP A 56 -8.01 -1.50 -18.97
C ASP A 56 -9.35 -1.77 -19.68
N ARG A 57 -10.46 -1.69 -18.93
CA ARG A 57 -11.81 -1.86 -19.48
C ARG A 57 -12.15 -0.76 -20.47
N ALA A 58 -11.85 0.50 -20.12
CA ALA A 58 -12.05 1.64 -21.01
C ALA A 58 -11.25 1.47 -22.31
N THR A 59 -9.99 1.04 -22.22
CA THR A 59 -9.13 0.76 -23.38
C THR A 59 -9.74 -0.33 -24.28
N GLY A 60 -10.26 -1.41 -23.69
CA GLY A 60 -10.94 -2.47 -24.45
C GLY A 60 -12.17 -1.95 -25.20
N LEU A 61 -13.02 -1.16 -24.53
CA LEU A 61 -14.23 -0.59 -25.12
C LEU A 61 -13.91 0.40 -26.25
N TRP A 62 -12.93 1.29 -26.08
CA TRP A 62 -12.52 2.22 -27.13
C TRP A 62 -11.93 1.51 -28.36
N ARG A 63 -11.22 0.39 -28.17
CA ARG A 63 -10.76 -0.44 -29.30
C ARG A 63 -11.93 -1.06 -30.06
N GLN A 64 -13.00 -1.47 -29.38
CA GLN A 64 -14.20 -1.98 -30.04
C GLN A 64 -14.89 -0.87 -30.86
N VAL A 65 -14.96 0.36 -30.32
CA VAL A 65 -15.47 1.51 -31.08
C VAL A 65 -14.64 1.73 -32.35
N LEU A 66 -13.30 1.68 -32.28
CA LEU A 66 -12.44 1.81 -33.45
C LEU A 66 -12.49 0.63 -34.43
N GLN A 67 -12.87 -0.57 -33.96
CA GLN A 67 -13.12 -1.69 -34.86
C GLN A 67 -14.39 -1.48 -35.69
N ALA A 68 -15.40 -0.84 -35.11
CA ALA A 68 -16.63 -0.48 -35.82
C ALA A 68 -16.45 0.75 -36.72
N ASP A 69 -15.74 1.78 -36.23
CA ASP A 69 -15.38 2.98 -36.99
C ASP A 69 -13.90 3.34 -36.81
N PRO A 70 -13.02 2.92 -37.73
CA PRO A 70 -11.59 3.22 -37.66
C PRO A 70 -11.24 4.71 -37.69
N ASN A 71 -12.15 5.56 -38.18
CA ASN A 71 -11.95 7.00 -38.34
C ASN A 71 -12.55 7.81 -37.18
N ASP A 72 -13.02 7.15 -36.11
CA ASP A 72 -13.53 7.84 -34.92
C ASP A 72 -12.40 8.59 -34.20
N VAL A 73 -12.33 9.90 -34.47
CA VAL A 73 -11.32 10.81 -33.91
C VAL A 73 -11.39 10.85 -32.37
N GLU A 74 -12.59 10.76 -31.80
CA GLU A 74 -12.80 10.80 -30.36
C GLU A 74 -12.24 9.54 -29.70
N ALA A 75 -12.47 8.37 -30.29
CA ALA A 75 -11.94 7.11 -29.80
C ALA A 75 -10.40 7.04 -29.90
N GLN A 76 -9.81 7.55 -31.00
CA GLN A 76 -8.35 7.66 -31.14
C GLN A 76 -7.73 8.56 -30.06
N GLN A 77 -8.33 9.73 -29.82
CA GLN A 77 -7.88 10.66 -28.77
C GLN A 77 -8.02 10.06 -27.37
N ALA A 78 -9.14 9.40 -27.09
CA ALA A 78 -9.40 8.76 -25.81
C ALA A 78 -8.40 7.63 -25.51
N LEU A 79 -8.07 6.79 -26.50
CA LEU A 79 -7.04 5.77 -26.35
C LEU A 79 -5.67 6.39 -26.07
N HIS A 80 -5.28 7.41 -26.81
CA HIS A 80 -4.00 8.08 -26.58
C HIS A 80 -3.90 8.67 -25.17
N LEU A 81 -4.99 9.23 -24.64
CA LEU A 81 -5.06 9.72 -23.26
C LEU A 81 -4.98 8.58 -22.24
N LEU A 82 -5.68 7.46 -22.48
CA LEU A 82 -5.65 6.29 -21.62
C LEU A 82 -4.27 5.63 -21.59
N GLU A 83 -3.56 5.57 -22.72
CA GLU A 83 -2.18 5.06 -22.77
C GLU A 83 -1.22 5.93 -21.96
N LYS A 84 -1.36 7.26 -22.04
CA LYS A 84 -0.60 8.19 -21.19
C LYS A 84 -0.89 7.98 -19.71
N MET A 85 -2.15 7.72 -19.34
CA MET A 85 -2.54 7.42 -17.97
C MET A 85 -2.03 6.05 -17.50
N ALA A 86 -2.13 5.03 -18.35
CA ALA A 86 -1.66 3.67 -18.07
C ALA A 86 -0.14 3.66 -17.86
N ASN A 87 0.62 4.36 -18.70
CA ASN A 87 2.07 4.46 -18.58
C ASN A 87 2.53 5.14 -17.28
N ARG A 88 1.69 5.99 -16.66
CA ARG A 88 1.96 6.54 -15.32
C ARG A 88 1.62 5.57 -14.19
N ARG A 89 0.73 4.62 -14.42
CA ARG A 89 0.21 3.68 -13.39
C ARG A 89 0.94 2.34 -13.36
N THR A 90 1.64 1.98 -14.44
CA THR A 90 2.40 0.73 -14.57
C THR A 90 3.76 0.63 -13.83
N PRO A 91 4.40 1.67 -13.25
CA PRO A 91 5.68 1.44 -12.59
C PRO A 91 5.54 0.60 -11.31
N ASP A 92 4.38 0.56 -10.65
CA ASP A 92 4.29 0.00 -9.30
C ASP A 92 4.37 -1.53 -9.26
N LEU A 93 3.75 -2.25 -10.21
CA LEU A 93 3.81 -3.72 -10.23
C LEU A 93 5.21 -4.23 -10.59
N PHE A 94 5.85 -3.62 -11.59
CA PHE A 94 7.20 -4.02 -12.01
C PHE A 94 8.25 -3.64 -10.96
N LEU A 95 8.07 -2.50 -10.28
CA LEU A 95 8.96 -2.06 -9.21
C LEU A 95 8.79 -2.91 -7.95
N ARG A 96 7.55 -3.25 -7.56
CA ARG A 96 7.28 -4.20 -6.46
C ARG A 96 7.82 -5.59 -6.75
N ALA A 97 7.62 -6.11 -7.96
CA ALA A 97 8.18 -7.40 -8.37
C ALA A 97 9.70 -7.39 -8.32
N ARG A 98 10.33 -6.32 -8.79
CA ARG A 98 11.79 -6.15 -8.72
C ARG A 98 12.29 -6.05 -7.28
N LEU A 99 11.62 -5.27 -6.42
CA LEU A 99 11.95 -5.17 -5.00
C LEU A 99 11.84 -6.53 -4.30
N TYR A 100 10.76 -7.26 -4.56
CA TYR A 100 10.55 -8.60 -4.02
C TYR A 100 11.64 -9.56 -4.48
N TYR A 101 12.04 -9.51 -5.76
CA TYR A 101 13.12 -10.32 -6.29
C TYR A 101 14.46 -9.99 -5.64
N THR A 102 14.78 -8.71 -5.44
CA THR A 102 16.03 -8.30 -4.76
C THR A 102 16.07 -8.68 -3.28
N LEU A 103 14.94 -8.61 -2.58
CA LEU A 103 14.80 -9.07 -1.19
C LEU A 103 14.92 -10.59 -1.08
N LEU A 104 14.27 -11.33 -1.98
CA LEU A 104 14.39 -12.78 -2.03
C LEU A 104 15.85 -13.20 -2.28
N LEU A 105 16.52 -12.55 -3.23
CA LEU A 105 17.91 -12.83 -3.58
C LEU A 105 18.86 -12.54 -2.40
N SER A 106 18.66 -11.43 -1.66
CA SER A 106 19.49 -11.12 -0.50
C SER A 106 19.30 -12.14 0.63
N VAL A 107 18.07 -12.59 0.88
CA VAL A 107 17.79 -13.66 1.86
C VAL A 107 18.48 -14.97 1.46
N ILE A 108 18.39 -15.35 0.18
CA ILE A 108 19.08 -16.55 -0.33
C ILE A 108 20.60 -16.42 -0.14
N LEU A 109 21.17 -15.26 -0.43
CA LEU A 109 22.61 -15.01 -0.28
C LEU A 109 23.05 -15.16 1.19
N VAL A 110 22.29 -14.57 2.13
CA VAL A 110 22.57 -14.66 3.57
C VAL A 110 22.50 -16.11 4.04
N LEU A 111 21.48 -16.87 3.62
CA LEU A 111 21.37 -18.29 3.95
C LEU A 111 22.55 -19.10 3.39
N LEU A 112 23.00 -18.79 2.18
CA LEU A 112 24.13 -19.47 1.54
C LEU A 112 25.44 -19.22 2.30
N VAL A 113 25.69 -17.97 2.72
CA VAL A 113 26.83 -17.61 3.58
C VAL A 113 26.74 -18.31 4.93
N ALA A 114 25.56 -18.37 5.56
CA ALA A 114 25.37 -19.06 6.84
C ALA A 114 25.67 -20.56 6.74
N VAL A 115 25.21 -21.22 5.66
CA VAL A 115 25.48 -22.65 5.42
C VAL A 115 26.97 -22.91 5.19
N ILE A 116 27.65 -22.06 4.40
CA ILE A 116 29.10 -22.17 4.17
C ILE A 116 29.88 -21.95 5.47
N GLY A 117 29.52 -20.92 6.25
CA GLY A 117 30.17 -20.60 7.51
C GLY A 117 30.02 -21.71 8.57
N LEU A 118 28.80 -22.25 8.73
CA LEU A 118 28.53 -23.37 9.64
C LEU A 118 29.26 -24.64 9.21
N GLY A 119 29.32 -24.91 7.89
CA GLY A 119 30.03 -26.07 7.35
C GLY A 119 31.54 -26.00 7.62
N TRP A 120 32.15 -24.82 7.52
CA TRP A 120 33.57 -24.64 7.82
C TRP A 120 33.89 -24.79 9.31
N ASN A 121 33.04 -24.26 10.19
CA ASN A 121 33.27 -24.31 11.63
C ASN A 121 33.18 -25.75 12.19
N ALA A 122 32.31 -26.58 11.61
CA ALA A 122 32.21 -27.99 11.99
C ALA A 122 33.44 -28.82 11.57
N TRP A 123 34.11 -28.45 10.47
CA TRP A 123 35.28 -29.18 9.97
C TRP A 123 36.56 -28.84 10.75
N THR A 124 36.72 -27.60 11.19
CA THR A 124 37.89 -27.18 12.01
C THR A 124 37.84 -27.72 13.43
N ALA A 125 36.64 -27.82 14.03
CA ALA A 125 36.45 -28.39 15.37
C ALA A 125 36.86 -29.86 15.47
N ALA A 126 36.81 -30.62 14.37
CA ALA A 126 37.24 -32.02 14.36
C ALA A 126 38.77 -32.20 14.26
N ALA A 127 39.52 -31.15 13.91
CA ALA A 127 40.94 -31.27 13.58
C ALA A 127 41.89 -31.05 14.78
N HIS A 128 41.46 -30.39 15.86
CA HIS A 128 42.34 -30.04 16.99
C HIS A 128 41.61 -30.23 18.34
N PRO A 129 41.77 -31.39 19.01
CA PRO A 129 41.33 -31.56 20.39
C PRO A 129 42.27 -30.79 21.32
N GLU A 130 41.93 -29.53 21.62
CA GLU A 130 42.63 -28.74 22.63
C GLU A 130 42.28 -29.21 24.05
N PRO A 131 43.26 -29.29 24.98
CA PRO A 131 42.99 -29.59 26.38
C PRO A 131 42.28 -28.41 27.06
N ALA A 132 41.13 -28.70 27.65
CA ALA A 132 40.22 -27.77 28.29
C ALA A 132 40.90 -26.86 29.34
N PRO A 133 40.86 -25.51 29.18
CA PRO A 133 41.17 -24.60 30.27
C PRO A 133 40.04 -24.61 31.31
N ALA A 134 40.43 -24.54 32.58
CA ALA A 134 39.53 -24.54 33.73
C ALA A 134 38.47 -23.43 33.60
N ALA A 135 37.21 -23.85 33.63
CA ALA A 135 36.03 -23.05 33.41
C ALA A 135 35.91 -21.89 34.42
N ALA A 136 35.89 -20.66 33.91
CA ALA A 136 35.18 -19.57 34.55
C ALA A 136 33.67 -19.82 34.38
N ASP A 137 32.89 -19.61 35.44
CA ASP A 137 31.48 -19.98 35.50
C ASP A 137 30.68 -19.28 34.36
N PRO A 138 30.16 -20.02 33.36
CA PRO A 138 29.47 -19.45 32.20
C PRO A 138 28.15 -18.73 32.57
N GLN A 139 27.73 -18.79 33.83
CA GLN A 139 26.55 -18.11 34.33
C GLN A 139 26.76 -16.60 34.51
N GLU A 140 27.99 -16.13 34.76
CA GLU A 140 28.23 -14.70 35.05
C GLU A 140 28.12 -13.83 33.78
N LEU A 141 28.53 -14.36 32.62
CA LEU A 141 28.49 -13.66 31.33
C LEU A 141 27.10 -13.58 30.68
N LEU A 142 26.13 -14.41 31.11
CA LEU A 142 24.79 -14.46 30.51
C LEU A 142 23.77 -13.52 31.18
N THR A 143 24.08 -13.03 32.39
CA THR A 143 23.19 -12.13 33.13
C THR A 143 22.90 -10.79 32.43
N PRO A 144 23.88 -10.05 31.84
CA PRO A 144 23.58 -8.76 31.20
C PRO A 144 22.76 -8.91 29.92
N VAL A 145 22.96 -9.99 29.16
CA VAL A 145 22.20 -10.26 27.92
C VAL A 145 20.74 -10.60 28.24
N THR A 146 20.51 -11.38 29.29
CA THR A 146 19.16 -11.75 29.71
C THR A 146 18.38 -10.51 30.19
N GLN A 147 19.03 -9.61 30.95
CA GLN A 147 18.45 -8.33 31.37
C GLN A 147 18.14 -7.39 30.19
N ALA A 148 19.02 -7.35 29.17
CA ALA A 148 18.80 -6.54 27.97
C ALA A 148 17.59 -7.04 27.15
N ILE A 149 17.40 -8.36 27.03
CA ILE A 149 16.25 -8.96 26.32
C ILE A 149 14.94 -8.67 27.06
N GLU A 150 14.93 -8.80 28.38
CA GLU A 150 13.74 -8.57 29.21
C GLU A 150 13.32 -7.08 29.19
N ALA A 151 14.29 -6.16 29.23
CA ALA A 151 14.05 -4.73 29.07
C ALA A 151 13.50 -4.37 27.68
N LEU A 152 13.94 -5.06 26.62
CA LEU A 152 13.45 -4.84 25.26
C LEU A 152 12.00 -5.31 25.08
N GLN A 153 11.65 -6.46 25.65
CA GLN A 153 10.29 -7.00 25.60
C GLN A 153 9.30 -6.16 26.41
N ALA A 154 9.73 -5.66 27.58
CA ALA A 154 8.91 -4.77 28.41
C ALA A 154 8.60 -3.43 27.69
N SER A 155 9.58 -2.88 26.97
CA SER A 155 9.43 -1.64 26.19
C SER A 155 8.49 -1.81 24.98
N GLN A 156 8.66 -2.87 24.19
CA GLN A 156 7.81 -3.11 23.02
C GLN A 156 6.33 -3.32 23.40
N GLY A 157 6.07 -3.90 24.57
CA GLY A 157 4.71 -4.09 25.08
C GLY A 157 3.99 -2.79 25.47
N GLN A 158 4.71 -1.77 25.93
CA GLN A 158 4.11 -0.47 26.29
C GLN A 158 3.78 0.35 25.05
N ASP A 159 4.71 0.45 24.10
CA ASP A 159 4.52 1.23 22.88
C ASP A 159 3.41 0.65 22.00
N ALA A 160 3.35 -0.68 21.89
CA ALA A 160 2.29 -1.37 21.15
C ALA A 160 0.90 -1.14 21.76
N ARG A 161 0.78 -1.11 23.09
CA ARG A 161 -0.49 -0.82 23.79
C ARG A 161 -0.92 0.63 23.60
N LEU A 162 0.03 1.58 23.60
CA LEU A 162 -0.25 3.00 23.41
C LEU A 162 -0.73 3.28 21.97
N LEU A 163 -0.12 2.63 20.98
CA LEU A 163 -0.57 2.66 19.58
C LEU A 163 -1.96 2.05 19.41
N ALA A 164 -2.22 0.87 20.00
CA ALA A 164 -3.53 0.22 19.93
C ALA A 164 -4.66 1.07 20.54
N GLY A 165 -4.39 1.76 21.66
CA GLY A 165 -5.31 2.70 22.27
C GLY A 165 -5.67 3.86 21.33
N ARG A 166 -4.67 4.49 20.70
CA ARG A 166 -4.86 5.59 19.74
C ARG A 166 -5.62 5.18 18.49
N ILE A 167 -5.35 3.99 17.95
CA ILE A 167 -6.09 3.47 16.78
C ILE A 167 -7.57 3.31 17.12
N THR A 168 -7.88 2.80 18.31
CA THR A 168 -9.27 2.63 18.78
C THR A 168 -9.97 3.97 18.95
N GLU A 169 -9.28 4.99 19.46
CA GLU A 169 -9.80 6.35 19.60
C GLU A 169 -10.10 7.00 18.23
N LEU A 170 -9.19 6.86 17.26
CA LEU A 170 -9.42 7.33 15.89
C LEU A 170 -10.59 6.60 15.22
N GLN A 171 -10.73 5.30 15.45
CA GLN A 171 -11.84 4.53 14.89
C GLN A 171 -13.20 4.94 15.48
N ASN A 172 -13.25 5.24 16.78
CA ASN A 172 -14.45 5.74 17.44
C ASN A 172 -14.84 7.14 16.95
N THR A 173 -13.86 8.03 16.75
CA THR A 173 -14.12 9.39 16.23
C THR A 173 -14.63 9.37 14.78
N LEU A 174 -14.08 8.50 13.93
CA LEU A 174 -14.56 8.31 12.56
C LEU A 174 -15.98 7.74 12.52
N SER A 175 -16.28 6.78 13.39
CA SER A 175 -17.61 6.17 13.51
C SER A 175 -18.66 7.20 13.97
N ALA A 176 -18.29 8.07 14.91
CA ALA A 176 -19.16 9.17 15.36
C ALA A 176 -19.42 10.20 14.25
N LEU A 177 -18.46 10.44 13.34
CA LEU A 177 -18.65 11.31 12.17
C LEU A 177 -19.62 10.69 11.16
N ALA A 178 -19.51 9.40 10.89
CA ALA A 178 -20.37 8.71 9.93
C ALA A 178 -21.86 8.71 10.32
N ALA A 179 -22.16 8.88 11.62
CA ALA A 179 -23.52 8.90 12.13
C ALA A 179 -24.19 10.30 12.14
N ARG A 180 -23.47 11.39 11.80
CA ARG A 180 -23.99 12.77 11.98
C ARG A 180 -24.56 13.35 10.67
N PRO A 181 -25.76 13.97 10.69
CA PRO A 181 -26.41 14.51 9.49
C PRO A 181 -25.68 15.74 8.90
N PRO A 182 -25.76 15.96 7.57
CA PRO A 182 -24.85 16.83 6.80
C PRO A 182 -25.06 18.35 6.90
N ALA A 183 -25.63 18.88 7.99
CA ALA A 183 -26.10 20.27 8.03
C ALA A 183 -25.19 21.31 8.73
N GLU A 184 -24.05 20.94 9.33
CA GLU A 184 -23.24 21.86 10.16
C GLU A 184 -21.81 22.08 9.60
N SER A 185 -21.68 23.02 8.66
CA SER A 185 -20.45 23.32 7.90
C SER A 185 -19.33 24.08 8.64
N PRO A 186 -19.55 24.94 9.67
CA PRO A 186 -18.46 25.66 10.31
C PRO A 186 -17.70 24.84 11.37
N GLU A 187 -18.32 23.82 11.98
CA GLU A 187 -17.61 22.90 12.91
C GLU A 187 -16.56 22.04 12.17
N LEU A 188 -16.78 21.77 10.88
CA LEU A 188 -15.91 20.92 10.06
C LEU A 188 -14.52 21.53 9.85
N ALA A 189 -14.43 22.85 9.67
CA ALA A 189 -13.15 23.54 9.49
C ALA A 189 -12.27 23.46 10.74
N GLY A 190 -12.83 23.79 11.91
CA GLY A 190 -12.10 23.70 13.17
C GLY A 190 -11.67 22.26 13.51
N ARG A 191 -12.46 21.26 13.12
CA ARG A 191 -12.09 19.85 13.31
C ARG A 191 -11.02 19.38 12.33
N LEU A 192 -10.98 19.91 11.11
CA LEU A 192 -9.90 19.62 10.16
C LEU A 192 -8.55 20.13 10.68
N ASP A 193 -8.54 21.30 11.32
CA ASP A 193 -7.35 21.86 11.97
C ASP A 193 -6.88 20.95 13.12
N THR A 194 -7.80 20.45 13.96
CA THR A 194 -7.43 19.50 15.03
C THR A 194 -6.86 18.18 14.49
N LEU A 195 -7.39 17.69 13.37
CA LEU A 195 -6.94 16.45 12.73
C LEU A 195 -5.54 16.62 12.12
N THR A 196 -5.29 17.79 11.53
CA THR A 196 -3.98 18.16 11.00
C THR A 196 -2.94 18.30 12.12
N ALA A 197 -3.31 18.94 13.24
CA ALA A 197 -2.45 19.05 14.42
C ALA A 197 -2.13 17.66 15.02
N SER A 198 -3.11 16.76 15.09
CA SER A 198 -2.91 15.39 15.55
C SER A 198 -1.97 14.60 14.64
N HIS A 199 -2.06 14.78 13.32
CA HIS A 199 -1.15 14.12 12.36
C HIS A 199 0.29 14.61 12.56
N GLN A 200 0.46 15.92 12.72
CA GLN A 200 1.78 16.51 12.95
C GLN A 200 2.42 16.01 14.26
N GLN A 201 1.63 15.81 15.32
CA GLN A 201 2.12 15.20 16.56
C GLN A 201 2.54 13.73 16.39
N LEU A 202 1.82 12.97 15.57
CA LEU A 202 2.18 11.58 15.24
C LEU A 202 3.55 11.53 14.52
N ASP A 203 3.73 12.40 13.52
CA ASP A 203 4.99 12.48 12.78
C ASP A 203 6.17 12.86 13.66
N GLN A 204 5.97 13.77 14.62
CA GLN A 204 7.00 14.12 15.60
C GLN A 204 7.34 12.96 16.53
N ALA A 205 6.34 12.23 17.02
CA ALA A 205 6.56 11.06 17.87
C ALA A 205 7.36 9.98 17.12
N LEU A 206 7.01 9.69 15.87
CA LEU A 206 7.74 8.71 15.05
C LEU A 206 9.21 9.10 14.82
N ARG A 207 9.49 10.39 14.61
CA ARG A 207 10.88 10.88 14.49
C ARG A 207 11.66 10.70 15.79
N GLN A 208 11.07 11.00 16.93
CA GLN A 208 11.71 10.79 18.24
C GLN A 208 12.00 9.32 18.50
N THR A 209 11.08 8.42 18.15
CA THR A 209 11.31 6.97 18.26
C THR A 209 12.47 6.53 17.36
N ALA A 210 12.53 7.04 16.12
CA ALA A 210 13.61 6.72 15.18
C ALA A 210 14.98 7.22 15.69
N GLU A 211 15.05 8.45 16.20
CA GLU A 211 16.27 9.01 16.80
C GLU A 211 16.73 8.20 18.02
N THR A 212 15.80 7.78 18.88
CA THR A 212 16.11 6.95 20.05
C THR A 212 16.65 5.58 19.65
N LEU A 213 16.09 4.96 18.62
CA LEU A 213 16.58 3.70 18.07
C LEU A 213 17.99 3.85 17.47
N ALA A 214 18.24 4.93 16.74
CA ALA A 214 19.56 5.22 16.18
C ALA A 214 20.64 5.37 17.28
N GLN A 215 20.33 6.14 18.34
CA GLN A 215 21.24 6.29 19.49
C GLN A 215 21.53 4.95 20.19
N ARG A 216 20.51 4.09 20.32
CA ARG A 216 20.70 2.76 20.91
C ARG A 216 21.58 1.86 20.04
N MET A 217 21.40 1.87 18.72
CA MET A 217 22.27 1.13 17.80
C MET A 217 23.72 1.60 17.91
N GLU A 218 23.96 2.91 17.96
CA GLU A 218 25.31 3.45 18.13
C GLU A 218 25.93 3.07 19.48
N SER A 219 25.13 3.02 20.56
CA SER A 219 25.60 2.54 21.86
C SER A 219 25.96 1.05 21.86
N LEU A 220 25.24 0.23 21.08
CA LEU A 220 25.55 -1.19 20.92
C LEU A 220 26.83 -1.39 20.11
N ASP A 221 27.03 -0.63 19.04
CA ASP A 221 28.26 -0.67 18.25
C ASP A 221 29.48 -0.32 19.10
N GLN A 222 29.39 0.72 19.94
CA GLN A 222 30.46 1.07 20.88
C GLN A 222 30.72 -0.01 21.93
N ALA A 223 29.68 -0.70 22.40
CA ALA A 223 29.83 -1.79 23.35
C ALA A 223 30.51 -3.01 22.72
N VAL A 224 30.22 -3.31 21.45
CA VAL A 224 30.86 -4.39 20.69
C VAL A 224 32.34 -4.08 20.49
N VAL A 225 32.70 -2.86 20.09
CA VAL A 225 34.12 -2.45 19.91
C VAL A 225 34.92 -2.63 21.21
N ARG A 226 34.33 -2.34 22.37
CA ARG A 226 35.01 -2.54 23.68
C ARG A 226 35.21 -4.00 24.07
N LEU A 227 34.46 -4.94 23.49
CA LEU A 227 34.62 -6.37 23.76
C LEU A 227 35.76 -6.99 22.93
N ASP A 228 36.16 -6.33 21.84
CA ASP A 228 37.26 -6.77 20.98
C ASP A 228 38.64 -6.25 21.45
N GLU A 229 38.67 -5.30 22.41
CA GLU A 229 39.88 -4.77 23.07
C GLU A 229 40.25 -5.54 24.34
#